data_AF-Q9X616-F1
#
_entry.id   AF-Q9X616-F1
#
_cell.length_a   1.000
_cell.length_b   1.000
_cell.length_c   1.000
_cell.angle_alpha   90.00
_cell.angle_beta   90.00
_cell.angle_gamma   90.00
#
_symmetry.space_group_name_H-M   'P 1'
#
loop_
_entity.id
_entity.type
_entity.pdbx_description
1 polymer ?
#
loop_
_entity_poly.entity_id
_entity_poly.type
_entity_poly.pdbx_seq_one_letter_code
_entity_poly.pdbx_strand_id
1 'polypeptide(L)' 'VAAAANAMLLKRGLDRGAEALVAAIKASAVPVRDRADIAHVATNSAADSEIGELIAEVMAKVGKDGVITVEESK' A
#
# COMPACT_ATOMS: atom_id res chain seq x y z
N VAL A 1 8.41 36.85 -14.45
CA VAL A 1 9.17 35.71 -15.01
C VAL A 1 8.22 34.52 -15.11
N ALA A 2 7.41 34.46 -16.17
CA ALA A 2 6.65 33.25 -16.46
C ALA A 2 7.61 32.30 -17.17
N ALA A 3 8.02 31.22 -16.51
CA ALA A 3 8.80 30.18 -17.19
C ALA A 3 7.91 29.62 -18.30
N ALA A 4 8.25 29.92 -19.56
CA ALA A 4 7.61 29.33 -20.73
C ALA A 4 8.07 27.86 -20.87
N ALA A 5 7.78 27.06 -19.84
CA ALA A 5 8.05 25.64 -19.82
C ALA A 5 7.02 24.97 -20.73
N ASN A 6 7.51 24.26 -21.75
CA ASN A 6 6.65 23.50 -22.64
C ASN A 6 5.93 22.41 -21.84
N ALA A 7 4.60 22.52 -21.73
CA ALA A 7 3.77 21.63 -20.93
C ALA A 7 3.94 20.15 -21.32
N MET A 8 4.20 19.87 -22.60
CA MET A 8 4.44 18.50 -23.08
C MET A 8 5.79 17.95 -22.61
N LEU A 9 6.82 18.80 -22.49
CA LEU A 9 8.11 18.38 -21.95
C LEU A 9 8.04 18.15 -20.43
N LEU A 10 7.30 18.99 -19.72
CA LEU A 10 7.04 18.80 -18.28
C LEU A 10 6.31 17.48 -18.03
N LYS A 11 5.23 17.20 -18.78
CA LYS A 11 4.51 15.92 -18.68
C LYS A 11 5.46 14.74 -18.90
N ARG A 12 6.25 14.73 -19.98
CA ARG A 12 7.21 13.65 -20.24
C ARG A 12 8.26 13.51 -19.14
N GLY A 13 8.72 14.62 -18.55
CA GLY A 13 9.65 14.62 -17.43
C GLY A 13 9.03 14.00 -16.18
N LEU A 14 7.77 14.37 -15.87
CA LEU A 14 7.01 13.80 -14.76
C LEU A 14 6.71 12.31 -14.97
N ASP A 15 6.33 11.90 -16.18
CA ASP A 15 6.08 10.50 -16.52
C ASP A 15 7.34 9.65 -16.28
N ARG A 16 8.50 10.11 -16.80
CA ARG A 16 9.80 9.43 -16.57
C ARG A 16 10.21 9.42 -15.10
N GLY A 17 9.97 10.52 -14.40
CA GLY A 17 10.24 10.62 -12.96
C GLY A 17 9.38 9.65 -12.15
N ALA A 18 8.09 9.56 -12.48
CA ALA A 18 7.16 8.63 -11.86
C ALA A 18 7.56 7.18 -12.11
N GLU A 19 7.94 6.83 -13.35
CA GLU A 19 8.45 5.50 -13.69
C GLU A 19 9.70 5.14 -12.87
N ALA A 20 10.68 6.04 -12.80
CA ALA A 20 11.90 5.84 -12.01
C ALA A 20 11.59 5.71 -10.51
N LEU A 21 10.68 6.53 -9.98
CA LEU A 21 10.25 6.48 -8.58
C LEU A 21 9.56 5.16 -8.25
N VAL A 22 8.63 4.71 -9.09
CA VAL A 22 7.94 3.43 -8.92
C VAL A 22 8.94 2.27 -8.96
N ALA A 23 9.92 2.31 -9.86
CA ALA A 23 10.98 1.30 -9.91
C ALA A 23 11.81 1.27 -8.62
N ALA A 24 12.21 2.43 -8.10
CA ALA A 24 12.98 2.53 -6.87
C ALA A 24 12.20 2.05 -5.63
N ILE A 25 10.90 2.39 -5.54
CA ILE A 25 10.01 1.92 -4.47
C ILE A 25 9.88 0.40 -4.53
N LYS A 26 9.65 -0.17 -5.73
CA LYS A 26 9.56 -1.63 -5.90
C LYS A 26 10.86 -2.34 -5.53
N ALA A 27 12.01 -1.76 -5.86
CA ALA A 27 13.31 -2.31 -5.49
C ALA A 27 13.56 -2.30 -3.97
N SER A 28 12.96 -1.34 -3.25
CA SER A 28 13.09 -1.21 -1.81
C SER A 28 11.94 -1.88 -1.03
N ALA A 29 10.96 -2.45 -1.72
CA ALA A 29 9.78 -3.03 -1.10
C ALA A 29 10.14 -4.31 -0.33
N VAL A 30 9.71 -4.38 0.92
CA VAL A 30 9.87 -5.57 1.76
C VAL A 30 8.61 -6.43 1.62
N PRO A 31 8.72 -7.71 1.21
CA PRO A 31 7.57 -8.59 1.13
C PRO A 31 7.06 -8.93 2.52
N VAL A 32 5.75 -8.80 2.72
CA VAL A 32 5.02 -9.25 3.91
C VAL A 32 4.96 -10.76 3.91
N ARG A 33 5.47 -11.42 4.96
CA ARG A 33 5.57 -12.89 5.00
C ARG A 33 4.94 -13.53 6.21
N ASP A 34 4.96 -12.84 7.35
CA ASP A 34 4.48 -13.40 8.60
C ASP A 34 3.21 -12.71 9.09
N ARG A 35 2.59 -13.31 10.11
CA ARG A 35 1.40 -12.78 10.76
C ARG A 35 1.68 -11.43 11.43
N ALA A 36 2.90 -11.22 11.92
CA ALA A 36 3.28 -10.00 12.63
C ALA A 36 3.33 -8.80 11.67
N ASP A 37 3.89 -8.96 10.48
CA ASP A 37 3.89 -7.96 9.41
C ASP A 37 2.45 -7.58 9.02
N ILE A 38 1.56 -8.59 8.88
CA ILE A 38 0.15 -8.35 8.55
C ILE A 38 -0.54 -7.56 9.67
N ALA A 39 -0.33 -7.95 10.94
CA ALA A 39 -0.88 -7.24 12.09
C ALA A 39 -0.38 -5.80 12.15
N HIS A 40 0.92 -5.57 11.98
CA HIS A 40 1.51 -4.23 11.98
C HIS A 40 0.95 -3.34 10.88
N VAL A 41 0.83 -3.84 9.65
CA VAL A 41 0.27 -3.09 8.53
C VAL A 41 -1.22 -2.79 8.77
N ALA A 42 -1.98 -3.78 9.24
CA ALA A 42 -3.41 -3.62 9.53
C ALA A 42 -3.65 -2.63 10.68
N THR A 43 -2.86 -2.69 11.75
CA THR A 43 -2.88 -1.72 12.86
C THR A 43 -2.57 -0.31 12.39
N ASN A 44 -1.53 -0.13 11.57
CA ASN A 44 -1.20 1.18 11.03
C ASN A 44 -2.32 1.74 10.14
N SER A 45 -3.00 0.88 9.37
CA SER A 45 -4.10 1.29 8.50
C SER A 45 -5.38 1.60 9.27
N ALA A 46 -5.67 0.85 10.35
CA ALA A 46 -6.86 1.02 11.18
C ALA A 46 -6.66 1.99 12.34
N ALA A 47 -5.42 2.41 12.62
CA ALA A 47 -5.00 3.13 13.81
C ALA A 47 -5.41 2.43 15.14
N ASP A 48 -5.61 1.11 15.10
CA ASP A 48 -6.11 0.31 16.21
C ASP A 48 -5.40 -1.06 16.25
N SER A 49 -4.83 -1.40 17.41
CA SER A 49 -4.12 -2.66 17.62
C SER A 49 -5.04 -3.89 17.67
N GLU A 50 -6.25 -3.77 18.23
CA GLU A 50 -7.20 -4.88 18.32
C GLU A 50 -7.72 -5.27 16.93
N ILE A 51 -8.04 -4.27 16.11
CA ILE A 51 -8.46 -4.49 14.71
C ILE A 51 -7.33 -5.13 13.89
N GLY A 52 -6.09 -4.69 14.08
CA GLY A 52 -4.94 -5.25 13.37
C GLY A 52 -4.68 -6.73 13.70
N GLU A 53 -4.76 -7.11 14.98
CA GLU A 53 -4.63 -8.50 15.41
C GLU A 53 -5.78 -9.37 14.90
N LEU A 54 -7.01 -8.86 14.91
CA LEU A 54 -8.18 -9.54 14.37
C LEU A 54 -8.00 -9.82 12.87
N ILE A 55 -7.57 -8.83 12.08
CA ILE A 55 -7.31 -8.98 10.65
C ILE A 55 -6.20 -10.02 10.41
N ALA A 56 -5.13 -10.00 11.20
CA ALA A 56 -4.03 -10.95 11.07
C ALA A 56 -4.48 -12.40 11.38
N GLU A 57 -5.36 -12.58 12.37
CA GLU A 57 -5.95 -13.89 12.68
C GLU A 57 -6.86 -14.39 11.56
N VAL A 58 -7.73 -13.53 11.03
CA VAL A 58 -8.61 -13.88 9.90
C VAL A 58 -7.78 -14.21 8.66
N MET A 59 -6.77 -13.41 8.34
CA MET A 59 -5.90 -13.64 7.19
C MET A 59 -5.11 -14.95 7.29
N ALA A 60 -4.71 -15.35 8.50
CA ALA A 60 -4.07 -16.65 8.73
C ALA A 60 -5.02 -17.84 8.47
N LYS A 61 -6.32 -17.67 8.71
CA LYS A 61 -7.34 -18.71 8.48
C LYS A 61 -7.79 -18.79 7.02
N VAL A 62 -7.97 -17.66 6.34
CA VAL A 62 -8.48 -17.60 4.96
C VAL A 62 -7.35 -17.75 3.93
N GLY A 63 -6.12 -17.42 4.30
CA GLY A 63 -4.96 -17.44 3.41
C GLY A 63 -4.83 -16.17 2.58
N LYS A 64 -3.67 -15.98 1.94
CA LYS A 64 -3.26 -14.74 1.27
C LYS A 64 -4.23 -14.25 0.19
N ASP A 65 -4.80 -15.17 -0.58
CA ASP A 65 -5.71 -14.86 -1.69
C ASP A 65 -7.19 -14.97 -1.26
N GLY A 66 -7.42 -14.98 0.06
CA GLY A 66 -8.73 -15.03 0.67
C GLY A 66 -9.54 -13.76 0.48
N VAL A 67 -10.86 -13.91 0.36
CA VAL A 67 -11.79 -12.76 0.34
C VAL A 67 -12.36 -12.57 1.74
N ILE A 68 -12.15 -11.38 2.30
CA ILE A 68 -12.72 -10.98 3.60
C ILE A 68 -13.80 -9.93 3.32
N THR A 69 -15.01 -10.17 3.79
CA THR A 69 -16.12 -9.23 3.72
C THR A 69 -16.45 -8.74 5.12
N VAL A 70 -16.59 -7.43 5.27
CA VAL A 70 -17.06 -6.80 6.51
C VAL A 70 -18.55 -6.53 6.33
N GLU A 71 -19.38 -7.12 7.19
CA GLU A 71 -20.79 -6.78 7.30
C GLU A 71 -20.97 -5.80 8.46
N GLU A 72 -21.62 -4.66 8.22
CA GLU A 72 -22.07 -3.79 9.31
C GLU A 72 -23.23 -4.47 10.05
N SER A 73 -23.00 -4.82 11.31
CA SER A 73 -24.10 -5.16 12.22
C SER A 73 -24.69 -3.88 12.84
N LYS A 74 -25.34 -3.09 11.97
CA LYS A 74 -26.22 -1.94 12.25
C LYS A 74 -25.62 -0.67 12.86
#